data_AF-A0A8J6U5A6-F1
#
_entry.id   AF-A0A8J6U5A6-F1
#
_cell.length_a   1.000
_cell.length_b   1.000
_cell.length_c   1.000
_cell.angle_alpha   90.00
_cell.angle_beta   90.00
_cell.angle_gamma   90.00
#
_symmetry.space_group_name_H-M   'P 1'
#
loop_
_entity.id
_entity.type
_entity.pdbx_description
1 polymer ?
#
loop_
_entity_poly.entity_id
_entity_poly.type
_entity_poly.pdbx_seq_one_letter_code
_entity_poly.pdbx_strand_id
1 'polypeptide(L)'
;MTIQDTLNDAERLADLDTEQLRQLVGLVEYDAHNDPFPVNGWDAVVWVVGNATQSAHYFQSAFGMNLIAYSGPTTGNRDHHSFVLQSGAVRFVINGAVDPNSPLADHHRRHGDGVIDISLTVPDVDKCIEHARAQGARVLVEPHDETDEFGTVRAATIATYGDTRHTLVDRSRYSGPYRPGYVERTSTFRKRDGAPKRIFQAIDHIVGNVELGQMDEWVAFYNRVMGFTNMAEFVGEDIATDYSALMSKV
;
A
#
# COMPACT_ATOMS: atom_id res chain seq x y z
N MET A 1 12.35 -14.35 17.97
CA MET A 1 10.91 -14.70 17.84
C MET A 1 10.80 -15.91 16.93
N THR A 2 9.92 -16.87 17.20
CA THR A 2 9.76 -17.98 16.25
C THR A 2 9.02 -17.49 15.01
N ILE A 3 9.19 -18.14 13.85
CA ILE A 3 8.52 -17.73 12.60
C ILE A 3 6.98 -17.83 12.71
N GLN A 4 6.46 -18.56 13.71
CA GLN A 4 5.03 -18.60 14.02
C GLN A 4 4.52 -17.34 14.73
N ASP A 5 5.42 -16.57 15.35
CA ASP A 5 5.13 -15.32 16.07
C ASP A 5 5.25 -14.07 15.18
N THR A 6 5.64 -14.21 13.91
CA THR A 6 5.86 -13.12 12.93
C THR A 6 4.70 -12.93 11.95
N LEU A 7 3.69 -13.80 11.99
CA LEU A 7 2.52 -13.67 11.11
C LEU A 7 1.60 -12.56 11.62
N ASN A 8 1.45 -11.50 10.85
CA ASN A 8 0.45 -10.47 11.14
C ASN A 8 -0.97 -11.01 10.85
N ASP A 9 -2.00 -10.37 11.40
CA ASP A 9 -3.39 -10.84 11.25
C ASP A 9 -3.87 -10.89 9.78
N ALA A 10 -3.27 -10.11 8.88
CA ALA A 10 -3.62 -10.08 7.46
C ALA A 10 -3.12 -11.31 6.68
N GLU A 11 -1.97 -11.87 7.07
CA GLU A 11 -1.41 -13.11 6.49
C GLU A 11 -2.23 -14.34 6.91
N ARG A 12 -2.70 -14.35 8.17
CA ARG A 12 -3.62 -15.37 8.68
C ARG A 12 -5.00 -15.30 7.98
N LEU A 13 -5.48 -14.09 7.67
CA LEU A 13 -6.73 -13.88 6.91
C LEU A 13 -6.66 -14.33 5.44
N ALA A 14 -5.46 -14.53 4.88
CA ALA A 14 -5.27 -14.93 3.50
C ALA A 14 -5.34 -16.46 3.27
N ASP A 15 -5.58 -17.26 4.32
CA ASP A 15 -5.40 -18.72 4.34
C ASP A 15 -3.96 -19.15 3.97
N LEU A 16 -2.96 -18.29 4.19
CA LEU A 16 -1.57 -18.58 3.84
C LEU A 16 -0.83 -19.19 5.02
N ASP A 17 -0.28 -20.39 4.83
CA ASP A 17 0.66 -20.95 5.80
C ASP A 17 2.08 -20.40 5.61
N THR A 18 2.95 -20.65 6.59
CA THR A 18 4.34 -20.18 6.60
C THR A 18 5.15 -20.68 5.41
N GLU A 19 4.85 -21.88 4.88
CA GLU A 19 5.54 -22.44 3.72
C GLU A 19 5.14 -21.71 2.45
N GLN A 20 3.85 -21.43 2.30
CA GLN A 20 3.32 -20.60 1.22
C GLN A 20 3.87 -19.19 1.25
N LEU A 21 3.97 -18.56 2.42
CA LEU A 21 4.57 -17.22 2.54
C LEU A 21 6.05 -17.21 2.17
N ARG A 22 6.83 -18.20 2.61
CA ARG A 22 8.24 -18.34 2.17
C ARG A 22 8.36 -18.46 0.65
N GLN A 23 7.47 -19.23 0.02
CA GLN A 23 7.49 -19.41 -1.42
C GLN A 23 7.03 -18.17 -2.19
N LEU A 24 6.02 -17.46 -1.68
CA LEU A 24 5.36 -16.37 -2.40
C LEU A 24 6.04 -15.02 -2.26
N VAL A 25 6.61 -14.72 -1.08
CA VAL A 25 7.18 -13.40 -0.76
C VAL A 25 8.60 -13.48 -0.20
N GLY A 26 9.22 -14.66 -0.20
CA GLY A 26 10.63 -14.82 0.16
C GLY A 26 10.99 -14.42 1.60
N LEU A 27 10.21 -14.88 2.59
CA LEU A 27 10.43 -14.55 4.01
C LEU A 27 11.89 -14.76 4.46
N VAL A 28 12.48 -13.70 5.03
CA VAL A 28 13.83 -13.69 5.61
C VAL A 28 13.73 -13.56 7.13
N GLU A 29 14.69 -14.11 7.89
CA GLU A 29 14.76 -13.87 9.34
C GLU A 29 14.94 -12.38 9.63
N TYR A 30 14.12 -11.86 10.55
CA TYR A 30 14.04 -10.43 10.87
C TYR A 30 13.94 -10.22 12.39
N ASP A 31 14.75 -9.31 12.93
CA ASP A 31 14.73 -8.93 14.34
C ASP A 31 14.09 -7.55 14.53
N ALA A 32 12.78 -7.55 14.78
CA ALA A 32 12.00 -6.34 15.03
C ALA A 32 12.42 -5.54 16.27
N HIS A 33 13.16 -6.13 17.22
CA HIS A 33 13.49 -5.45 18.49
C HIS A 33 14.51 -4.32 18.30
N ASN A 34 15.41 -4.50 17.33
CA ASN A 34 16.48 -3.55 17.04
C ASN A 34 16.20 -2.71 15.79
N ASP A 35 15.06 -2.91 15.12
CA ASP A 35 14.64 -2.09 14.00
C ASP A 35 14.04 -0.76 14.53
N PRO A 36 14.62 0.40 14.18
CA PRO A 36 14.05 1.69 14.55
C PRO A 36 12.74 2.01 13.81
N PHE A 37 12.44 1.32 12.70
CA PHE A 37 11.25 1.51 11.87
C PHE A 37 10.67 0.15 11.44
N PRO A 38 10.09 -0.63 12.37
CA PRO A 38 9.55 -1.94 12.04
C PRO A 38 8.32 -1.84 11.14
N VAL A 39 8.32 -2.62 10.05
CA VAL A 39 7.19 -2.73 9.11
C VAL A 39 6.63 -4.15 9.15
N ASN A 40 5.34 -4.28 9.45
CA ASN A 40 4.65 -5.57 9.50
C ASN A 40 4.23 -6.06 8.11
N GLY A 41 4.09 -5.16 7.14
CA GLY A 41 3.71 -5.49 5.77
C GLY A 41 2.87 -4.40 5.10
N TRP A 42 2.23 -4.74 3.99
CA TRP A 42 1.36 -3.85 3.22
C TRP A 42 0.01 -3.63 3.92
N ASP A 43 -0.44 -2.38 4.11
CA ASP A 43 -1.85 -2.09 4.42
C ASP A 43 -2.68 -1.95 3.14
N ALA A 44 -2.23 -1.12 2.19
CA ALA A 44 -2.94 -0.87 0.95
C ALA A 44 -2.05 -0.23 -0.12
N VAL A 45 -2.41 -0.46 -1.39
CA VAL A 45 -1.94 0.37 -2.50
C VAL A 45 -3.08 1.31 -2.90
N VAL A 46 -2.85 2.61 -2.81
CA VAL A 46 -3.86 3.63 -3.06
C VAL A 46 -3.65 4.25 -4.43
N TRP A 47 -4.70 4.21 -5.23
CA TRP A 47 -4.73 4.68 -6.60
C TRP A 47 -5.54 5.96 -6.70
N VAL A 48 -5.12 6.84 -7.61
CA VAL A 48 -5.90 7.97 -8.08
C VAL A 48 -6.17 7.75 -9.56
N VAL A 49 -7.45 7.77 -9.93
CA VAL A 49 -7.90 7.46 -11.28
C VAL A 49 -8.96 8.45 -11.75
N GLY A 50 -9.10 8.58 -13.07
CA GLY A 50 -10.10 9.46 -13.68
C GLY A 50 -11.55 8.99 -13.45
N ASN A 51 -11.77 7.67 -13.34
CA ASN A 51 -13.10 7.10 -13.07
C ASN A 51 -13.01 5.90 -12.13
N ALA A 52 -13.18 6.14 -10.83
CA ALA A 52 -13.05 5.11 -9.81
C ALA A 52 -14.06 3.96 -9.95
N THR A 53 -15.27 4.22 -10.43
CA THR A 53 -16.28 3.16 -10.64
C THR A 53 -15.87 2.21 -11.76
N GLN A 54 -15.39 2.75 -12.89
CA GLN A 54 -14.91 1.92 -14.00
C GLN A 54 -13.64 1.16 -13.63
N SER A 55 -12.66 1.82 -12.99
CA SER A 55 -11.43 1.16 -12.56
C SER A 55 -11.70 0.09 -11.50
N ALA A 56 -12.62 0.34 -10.56
CA ALA A 56 -13.03 -0.68 -9.60
C ALA A 56 -13.72 -1.89 -10.27
N HIS A 57 -14.53 -1.66 -11.31
CA HIS A 57 -15.10 -2.75 -12.10
C HIS A 57 -14.02 -3.52 -12.88
N TYR A 58 -13.03 -2.82 -13.45
CA TYR A 58 -11.90 -3.44 -14.14
C TYR A 58 -11.11 -4.37 -13.23
N PHE A 59 -10.70 -3.92 -12.04
CA PHE A 59 -9.96 -4.78 -11.09
C PHE A 59 -10.79 -5.96 -10.58
N GLN A 60 -12.10 -5.82 -10.44
CA GLN A 60 -12.95 -6.97 -10.11
C GLN A 60 -13.02 -7.99 -11.26
N SER A 61 -13.21 -7.50 -12.49
CA SER A 61 -13.44 -8.37 -13.65
C SER A 61 -12.18 -8.98 -14.25
N ALA A 62 -11.06 -8.24 -14.28
CA ALA A 62 -9.79 -8.68 -14.85
C ALA A 62 -8.84 -9.28 -13.81
N PHE A 63 -8.81 -8.72 -12.59
CA PHE A 63 -7.90 -9.16 -11.52
C PHE A 63 -8.60 -10.04 -10.47
N GLY A 64 -9.91 -10.22 -10.58
CA GLY A 64 -10.68 -11.13 -9.72
C GLY A 64 -10.79 -10.66 -8.26
N MET A 65 -10.49 -9.38 -8.00
CA MET A 65 -10.62 -8.76 -6.67
C MET A 65 -12.09 -8.64 -6.28
N ASN A 66 -12.37 -8.56 -4.98
CA ASN A 66 -13.71 -8.34 -4.45
C ASN A 66 -13.83 -6.92 -3.88
N LEU A 67 -14.93 -6.22 -4.19
CA LEU A 67 -15.30 -5.01 -3.46
C LEU A 67 -15.68 -5.39 -2.02
N ILE A 68 -15.05 -4.75 -1.04
CA ILE A 68 -15.29 -5.00 0.39
C ILE A 68 -15.76 -3.75 1.15
N ALA A 69 -15.35 -2.55 0.73
CA ALA A 69 -15.74 -1.31 1.39
C ALA A 69 -15.83 -0.15 0.40
N TYR A 70 -16.56 0.88 0.79
CA TYR A 70 -16.77 2.07 -0.02
C TYR A 70 -16.91 3.32 0.84
N SER A 71 -16.35 4.42 0.35
CA SER A 71 -16.64 5.77 0.84
C SER A 71 -16.91 6.69 -0.35
N GLY A 72 -17.93 7.54 -0.28
CA GLY A 72 -18.21 8.53 -1.31
C GLY A 72 -19.45 9.37 -1.01
N PRO A 73 -20.02 10.07 -2.01
CA PRO A 73 -21.06 11.07 -1.75
C PRO A 73 -22.30 10.52 -1.04
N THR A 74 -22.64 9.26 -1.33
CA THR A 74 -23.77 8.55 -0.72
C THR A 74 -23.50 8.06 0.71
N THR A 75 -22.27 8.20 1.21
CA THR A 75 -21.84 7.83 2.56
C THR A 75 -21.20 8.99 3.31
N GLY A 76 -21.35 10.22 2.82
CA GLY A 76 -20.89 11.45 3.49
C GLY A 76 -19.57 12.03 2.98
N ASN A 77 -18.81 11.32 2.13
CA ASN A 77 -17.60 11.86 1.51
C ASN A 77 -17.94 12.54 0.17
N ARG A 78 -18.06 13.86 0.18
CA ARG A 78 -18.43 14.64 -1.03
C ARG A 78 -17.26 14.87 -1.99
N ASP A 79 -16.03 14.65 -1.56
CA ASP A 79 -14.81 14.98 -2.33
C ASP A 79 -14.56 13.98 -3.46
N HIS A 80 -14.72 12.68 -3.19
CA HIS A 80 -14.39 11.62 -4.15
C HIS A 80 -15.16 10.33 -3.90
N HIS A 81 -15.16 9.44 -4.89
CA HIS A 81 -15.44 8.03 -4.68
C HIS A 81 -14.15 7.31 -4.27
N SER A 82 -14.25 6.41 -3.29
CA SER A 82 -13.19 5.50 -2.86
C SER A 82 -13.73 4.09 -2.74
N PHE A 83 -13.19 3.16 -3.54
CA PHE A 83 -13.55 1.75 -3.52
C PHE A 83 -12.40 0.92 -2.96
N VAL A 84 -12.67 0.11 -1.94
CA VAL A 84 -11.68 -0.81 -1.37
C VAL A 84 -11.91 -2.19 -1.95
N LEU A 85 -10.93 -2.66 -2.73
CA LEU A 85 -10.92 -3.97 -3.35
C LEU A 85 -9.90 -4.87 -2.65
N GLN A 86 -10.22 -6.15 -2.50
CA GLN A 86 -9.35 -7.12 -1.86
C GLN A 86 -9.19 -8.41 -2.68
N SER A 87 -7.96 -8.94 -2.73
CA SER A 87 -7.67 -10.32 -3.16
C SER A 87 -6.56 -10.92 -2.28
N GLY A 88 -6.92 -11.91 -1.46
CA GLY A 88 -5.98 -12.47 -0.47
C GLY A 88 -5.57 -11.40 0.54
N ALA A 89 -4.26 -11.23 0.71
CA ALA A 89 -3.68 -10.20 1.57
C ALA A 89 -3.61 -8.82 0.89
N VAL A 90 -3.92 -8.71 -0.40
CA VAL A 90 -3.78 -7.46 -1.16
C VAL A 90 -5.02 -6.60 -1.05
N ARG A 91 -4.84 -5.32 -0.74
CA ARG A 91 -5.88 -4.30 -0.75
C ARG A 91 -5.52 -3.16 -1.70
N PHE A 92 -6.42 -2.88 -2.65
CA PHE A 92 -6.36 -1.68 -3.48
C PHE A 92 -7.45 -0.70 -3.05
N VAL A 93 -7.09 0.57 -2.91
CA VAL A 93 -8.03 1.66 -2.65
C VAL A 93 -8.09 2.54 -3.88
N ILE A 94 -9.22 2.54 -4.59
CA ILE A 94 -9.37 3.20 -5.88
C ILE A 94 -10.12 4.52 -5.67
N ASN A 95 -9.41 5.64 -5.73
CA ASN A 95 -9.97 6.97 -5.55
C ASN A 95 -10.20 7.67 -6.89
N GLY A 96 -11.32 8.37 -7.02
CA GLY A 96 -11.63 9.19 -8.19
C GLY A 96 -12.45 10.41 -7.77
N ALA A 97 -11.97 11.59 -8.14
CA ALA A 97 -12.54 12.86 -7.73
C ALA A 97 -14.01 13.01 -8.14
N VAL A 98 -14.80 13.62 -7.26
CA VAL A 98 -16.18 14.06 -7.52
C VAL A 98 -16.24 15.58 -7.46
N ASP A 99 -15.63 16.19 -6.44
CA ASP A 99 -15.50 17.64 -6.35
C ASP A 99 -14.42 18.12 -7.34
N PRO A 100 -14.71 19.13 -8.18
CA PRO A 100 -13.72 19.66 -9.12
C PRO A 100 -12.50 20.30 -8.45
N ASN A 101 -12.59 20.68 -7.17
CA ASN A 101 -11.47 21.22 -6.40
C ASN A 101 -10.71 20.15 -5.60
N SER A 102 -11.08 18.87 -5.74
CA SER A 102 -10.37 17.78 -5.07
C SER A 102 -8.92 17.72 -5.55
N PRO A 103 -7.92 17.64 -4.64
CA PRO A 103 -6.52 17.45 -5.02
C PRO A 103 -6.26 16.18 -5.84
N LEU A 104 -7.17 15.20 -5.78
CA LEU A 104 -7.11 13.99 -6.59
C LEU A 104 -7.27 14.29 -8.08
N ALA A 105 -8.09 15.27 -8.45
CA ALA A 105 -8.23 15.71 -9.83
C ALA A 105 -6.91 16.30 -10.36
N ASP A 106 -6.20 17.06 -9.54
CA ASP A 106 -4.90 17.64 -9.89
C ASP A 106 -3.79 16.60 -10.00
N HIS A 107 -3.80 15.57 -9.16
CA HIS A 107 -2.88 14.45 -9.30
C HIS A 107 -3.15 13.68 -10.60
N HIS A 108 -4.40 13.29 -10.84
CA HIS A 108 -4.78 12.58 -12.07
C HIS A 108 -4.45 13.40 -13.34
N ARG A 109 -4.68 14.71 -13.33
CA ARG A 109 -4.33 15.60 -14.46
C ARG A 109 -2.83 15.60 -14.76
N ARG A 110 -1.97 15.42 -13.76
CA ARG A 110 -0.52 15.42 -13.94
C ARG A 110 0.04 14.06 -14.34
N HIS A 111 -0.53 12.97 -13.81
CA HIS A 111 0.08 11.63 -13.88
C HIS A 111 -0.77 10.59 -14.62
N GLY A 112 -2.05 10.86 -14.87
CA GLY A 112 -3.03 9.87 -15.28
C GLY A 112 -3.45 8.94 -14.13
N ASP A 113 -4.00 7.78 -14.48
CA ASP A 113 -4.34 6.72 -13.52
C ASP A 113 -3.06 6.11 -12.93
N GLY A 114 -2.87 6.21 -11.61
CA GLY A 114 -1.64 5.75 -10.98
C GLY A 114 -1.69 5.66 -9.45
N VAL A 115 -0.65 5.04 -8.88
CA VAL A 115 -0.47 4.90 -7.43
C VAL A 115 0.01 6.22 -6.82
N ILE A 116 -0.64 6.67 -5.76
CA ILE A 116 -0.23 7.85 -4.98
C ILE A 116 0.31 7.48 -3.60
N ASP A 117 -0.09 6.34 -3.04
CA ASP A 117 0.29 5.91 -1.69
C ASP A 117 0.56 4.42 -1.65
N ILE A 118 1.66 4.06 -1.01
CA ILE A 118 2.00 2.70 -0.64
C ILE A 118 1.91 2.65 0.89
N SER A 119 0.75 2.27 1.39
CA SER A 119 0.46 2.28 2.82
C SER A 119 1.01 1.02 3.49
N LEU A 120 1.64 1.20 4.65
CA LEU A 120 2.37 0.17 5.38
C LEU A 120 1.76 -0.01 6.78
N THR A 121 1.61 -1.25 7.20
CA THR A 121 1.24 -1.58 8.57
C THR A 121 2.49 -1.52 9.44
N VAL A 122 2.43 -0.76 10.53
CA VAL A 122 3.51 -0.65 11.52
C VAL A 122 2.96 -0.94 12.92
N PRO A 123 3.76 -1.49 13.85
CA PRO A 123 3.30 -1.76 15.21
C PRO A 123 3.15 -0.48 16.05
N ASP A 124 3.87 0.59 15.71
CA ASP A 124 3.83 1.88 16.42
C ASP A 124 4.08 3.04 15.43
N VAL A 125 3.04 3.79 15.11
CA VAL A 125 3.10 4.91 14.15
C VAL A 125 3.94 6.06 14.69
N ASP A 126 3.81 6.41 15.97
CA ASP A 126 4.50 7.56 16.56
C ASP A 126 6.00 7.32 16.57
N LYS A 127 6.44 6.16 17.05
CA LYS A 127 7.86 5.79 17.07
C LYS A 127 8.47 5.83 15.67
N CYS A 128 7.77 5.29 14.67
CA CYS A 128 8.23 5.29 13.28
C CYS A 128 8.36 6.73 12.74
N ILE A 129 7.39 7.61 13.02
CA ILE A 129 7.44 9.01 12.57
C ILE A 129 8.53 9.80 13.29
N GLU A 130 8.70 9.60 14.60
CA GLU A 130 9.78 10.24 15.36
C GLU A 130 11.15 9.90 14.77
N HIS A 131 11.40 8.61 14.52
CA HIS A 131 12.63 8.16 13.86
C HIS A 131 12.77 8.72 12.45
N ALA A 132 11.74 8.59 11.61
CA ALA A 132 11.79 9.11 10.24
C ALA A 132 12.09 10.61 10.19
N ARG A 133 11.49 11.40 11.08
CA ARG A 133 11.75 12.84 11.20
C ARG A 133 13.20 13.10 11.61
N ALA A 134 13.72 12.36 12.59
CA ALA A 134 15.11 12.48 13.03
C ALA A 134 16.11 12.16 11.89
N GLN A 135 15.72 11.29 10.96
CA GLN A 135 16.51 10.92 9.77
C GLN A 135 16.26 11.84 8.55
N GLY A 136 15.48 12.92 8.73
CA GLY A 136 15.26 13.95 7.71
C GLY A 136 14.10 13.67 6.75
N ALA A 137 13.24 12.69 7.03
CA ALA A 137 12.05 12.46 6.22
C ALA A 137 11.05 13.62 6.37
N ARG A 138 10.41 14.00 5.26
CA ARG A 138 9.34 15.01 5.28
C ARG A 138 8.02 14.35 5.71
N VAL A 139 7.56 14.70 6.91
CA VAL A 139 6.22 14.33 7.39
C VAL A 139 5.18 15.19 6.66
N LEU A 140 4.24 14.53 5.97
CA LEU A 140 3.13 15.16 5.25
C LEU A 140 1.89 15.31 6.12
N VAL A 141 1.63 14.30 6.96
CA VAL A 141 0.51 14.26 7.90
C VAL A 141 1.05 13.75 9.23
N GLU A 142 0.89 14.55 10.28
CA GLU A 142 1.30 14.20 11.64
C GLU A 142 0.47 13.02 12.18
N PRO A 143 1.02 12.24 13.14
CA PRO A 143 0.28 11.15 13.78
C PRO A 143 -1.06 11.61 14.34
N HIS A 144 -2.13 10.92 13.95
CA HIS A 144 -3.48 11.22 14.38
C HIS A 144 -4.32 9.94 14.47
N ASP A 145 -5.40 10.05 15.24
CA ASP A 145 -6.40 8.99 15.36
C ASP A 145 -7.60 9.32 14.46
N GLU A 146 -8.04 8.32 13.71
CA GLU A 146 -9.36 8.26 13.08
C GLU A 146 -10.22 7.30 13.90
N THR A 147 -11.43 7.68 14.31
CA THR A 147 -12.29 6.84 15.16
C THR A 147 -13.74 6.84 14.70
N ASP A 148 -14.37 5.66 14.75
CA ASP A 148 -15.81 5.45 14.57
C ASP A 148 -16.32 4.36 15.53
N GLU A 149 -17.53 3.84 15.32
CA GLU A 149 -18.13 2.78 16.15
C GLU A 149 -17.36 1.45 16.16
N PHE A 150 -16.45 1.21 15.21
CA PHE A 150 -15.65 -0.01 15.08
C PHE A 150 -14.27 0.09 15.73
N GLY A 151 -13.94 1.24 16.33
CA GLY A 151 -12.69 1.47 17.05
C GLY A 151 -11.84 2.59 16.45
N THR A 152 -10.52 2.49 16.57
CA THR A 152 -9.58 3.55 16.20
C THR A 152 -8.48 3.03 15.28
N VAL A 153 -8.23 3.76 14.19
CA VAL A 153 -7.02 3.61 13.37
C VAL A 153 -6.09 4.77 13.70
N ARG A 154 -4.81 4.47 13.97
CA ARG A 154 -3.79 5.50 14.11
C ARG A 154 -2.96 5.55 12.83
N ALA A 155 -2.74 6.73 12.30
CA ALA A 155 -2.04 6.90 11.03
C ALA A 155 -1.18 8.16 10.96
N ALA A 156 -0.17 8.13 10.09
CA ALA A 156 0.65 9.26 9.72
C ALA A 156 1.20 9.05 8.31
N THR A 157 1.70 10.10 7.67
CA THR A 157 2.19 10.00 6.29
C THR A 157 3.52 10.70 6.11
N ILE A 158 4.48 10.03 5.47
CA ILE A 158 5.77 10.60 5.05
C ILE A 158 5.86 10.64 3.51
N ALA A 159 6.58 11.62 2.99
CA ALA A 159 6.88 11.70 1.56
C ALA A 159 7.95 10.66 1.17
N THR A 160 7.89 10.17 -0.07
CA THR A 160 8.98 9.48 -0.75
C THR A 160 9.14 10.09 -2.16
N TYR A 161 9.66 9.35 -3.13
CA TYR A 161 9.92 9.81 -4.50
C TYR A 161 8.69 10.39 -5.21
N GLY A 162 8.93 11.42 -6.03
CA GLY A 162 7.90 12.11 -6.77
C GLY A 162 6.77 12.64 -5.88
N ASP A 163 5.53 12.30 -6.25
CA ASP A 163 4.33 12.56 -5.44
C ASP A 163 3.86 11.32 -4.65
N THR A 164 4.61 10.22 -4.71
CA THR A 164 4.30 9.00 -3.96
C THR A 164 4.61 9.22 -2.47
N ARG A 165 3.81 8.60 -1.62
CA ARG A 165 3.94 8.69 -0.16
C ARG A 165 3.79 7.32 0.51
N HIS A 166 4.26 7.25 1.75
CA HIS A 166 3.98 6.12 2.63
C HIS A 166 3.09 6.58 3.77
N THR A 167 1.86 6.07 3.80
CA THR A 167 1.00 6.17 4.99
C THR A 167 1.26 4.98 5.91
N LEU A 168 1.71 5.26 7.13
CA LEU A 168 1.91 4.30 8.19
C LEU A 168 0.61 4.10 8.95
N VAL A 169 0.27 2.85 9.25
CA VAL A 169 -1.04 2.49 9.78
C VAL A 169 -0.88 1.51 10.94
N ASP A 170 -1.44 1.87 12.10
CA ASP A 170 -1.79 0.93 13.16
C ASP A 170 -3.31 0.79 13.18
N ARG A 171 -3.78 -0.40 12.79
CA ARG A 171 -5.20 -0.78 12.78
C ARG A 171 -5.55 -1.85 13.82
N SER A 172 -4.64 -2.15 14.74
CA SER A 172 -4.81 -3.20 15.76
C SER A 172 -6.03 -2.99 16.67
N ARG A 173 -6.50 -1.74 16.77
CA ARG A 173 -7.65 -1.31 17.57
C ARG A 173 -8.90 -1.02 16.73
N TYR A 174 -8.96 -1.50 15.48
CA TYR A 174 -10.05 -1.22 14.54
C TYR A 174 -10.61 -2.51 13.93
N SER A 175 -11.94 -2.66 13.99
CA SER A 175 -12.66 -3.86 13.51
C SER A 175 -13.60 -3.61 12.32
N GLY A 176 -13.60 -2.38 11.79
CA GLY A 176 -14.48 -1.98 10.69
C GLY A 176 -13.98 -2.45 9.32
N PRO A 177 -14.75 -2.17 8.25
CA PRO A 177 -14.52 -2.77 6.93
C PRO A 177 -13.20 -2.32 6.26
N TYR A 178 -12.71 -1.11 6.57
CA TYR A 178 -11.37 -0.69 6.15
C TYR A 178 -10.77 0.35 7.10
N ARG A 179 -11.36 1.54 7.19
CA ARG A 179 -10.98 2.64 8.10
C ARG A 179 -12.23 3.49 8.36
N PRO A 180 -12.22 4.38 9.37
CA PRO A 180 -13.34 5.27 9.62
C PRO A 180 -13.84 6.03 8.39
N GLY A 181 -15.16 6.12 8.26
CA GLY A 181 -15.82 6.74 7.12
C GLY A 181 -15.99 5.83 5.89
N TYR A 182 -15.61 4.55 5.98
CA TYR A 182 -15.92 3.52 4.99
C TYR A 182 -17.06 2.61 5.48
N VAL A 183 -17.97 2.28 4.57
CA VAL A 183 -19.04 1.31 4.83
C VAL A 183 -18.79 0.03 4.06
N GLU A 184 -19.27 -1.11 4.60
CA GLU A 184 -19.21 -2.38 3.88
C GLU A 184 -19.98 -2.29 2.55
N ARG A 185 -19.35 -2.79 1.49
CA ARG A 185 -19.95 -2.77 0.15
C ARG A 185 -19.53 -3.99 -0.63
N THR A 186 -20.50 -4.58 -1.32
CA THR A 186 -20.31 -5.64 -2.30
C THR A 186 -20.80 -5.16 -3.67
N SER A 187 -20.36 -5.82 -4.73
CA SER A 187 -20.80 -5.53 -6.09
C SER A 187 -21.75 -6.61 -6.60
N THR A 188 -22.47 -6.29 -7.68
CA THR A 188 -23.28 -7.26 -8.43
C THR A 188 -22.47 -8.06 -9.43
N PHE A 189 -21.14 -7.85 -9.52
CA PHE A 189 -20.28 -8.60 -10.41
C PHE A 189 -20.28 -10.08 -10.02
N ARG A 190 -20.47 -10.95 -11.02
CA ARG A 190 -20.45 -12.40 -10.85
C ARG A 190 -19.29 -12.97 -11.65
N LYS A 191 -18.43 -13.71 -10.96
CA LYS A 191 -17.39 -14.52 -11.62
C LYS A 191 -18.07 -15.58 -12.49
N ARG A 192 -17.43 -15.95 -13.61
CA ARG A 192 -17.91 -17.04 -14.47
C ARG A 192 -17.84 -18.37 -13.72
N ASP A 193 -18.73 -19.29 -14.06
CA ASP A 193 -18.67 -20.65 -13.54
C ASP A 193 -17.29 -21.28 -13.82
N GLY A 194 -16.71 -21.92 -12.81
CA GLY A 194 -15.37 -22.50 -12.89
C GLY A 194 -14.19 -21.53 -12.76
N ALA A 195 -14.44 -20.23 -12.56
CA ALA A 195 -13.36 -19.27 -12.28
C ALA A 195 -12.62 -19.62 -10.98
N PRO A 196 -11.29 -19.39 -10.91
CA PRO A 196 -10.52 -19.65 -9.70
C PRO A 196 -10.99 -18.76 -8.53
N LYS A 197 -10.82 -19.25 -7.29
CA LYS A 197 -11.12 -18.49 -6.05
C LYS A 197 -10.46 -17.11 -6.08
N ARG A 198 -9.17 -17.08 -6.44
CA ARG A 198 -8.32 -15.89 -6.57
C ARG A 198 -7.45 -15.99 -7.83
N ILE A 199 -7.18 -14.86 -8.49
CA ILE A 199 -6.20 -14.77 -9.59
C ILE A 199 -4.79 -14.52 -9.03
N PHE A 200 -4.71 -13.74 -7.95
CA PHE A 200 -3.48 -13.47 -7.20
C PHE A 200 -3.84 -13.26 -5.71
N GLN A 201 -2.85 -13.33 -4.81
CA GLN A 201 -3.13 -13.30 -3.37
C GLN A 201 -2.17 -12.48 -2.51
N ALA A 202 -1.04 -12.06 -3.06
CA ALA A 202 -0.03 -11.25 -2.36
C ALA A 202 0.60 -10.24 -3.32
N ILE A 203 1.10 -9.14 -2.77
CA ILE A 203 2.06 -8.25 -3.43
C ILE A 203 3.43 -8.76 -3.02
N ASP A 204 4.24 -9.08 -4.01
CA ASP A 204 5.64 -9.47 -3.80
C ASP A 204 6.50 -8.21 -3.60
N HIS A 205 6.57 -7.34 -4.61
CA HIS A 205 7.30 -6.08 -4.55
C HIS A 205 6.60 -4.97 -5.35
N ILE A 206 7.02 -3.73 -5.12
CA ILE A 206 6.59 -2.53 -5.86
C ILE A 206 7.85 -1.81 -6.36
N VAL A 207 7.91 -1.53 -7.66
CA VAL A 207 9.02 -0.78 -8.27
C VAL A 207 8.65 0.70 -8.35
N GLY A 208 9.52 1.55 -7.83
CA GLY A 208 9.44 3.00 -7.97
C GLY A 208 10.50 3.50 -8.94
N ASN A 209 10.07 4.09 -10.06
CA ASN A 209 11.00 4.79 -10.95
C ASN A 209 11.31 6.18 -10.39
N VAL A 210 12.58 6.50 -10.31
CA VAL A 210 13.08 7.78 -9.77
C VAL A 210 13.82 8.57 -10.84
N GLU A 211 14.10 9.83 -10.56
CA GLU A 211 14.75 10.72 -11.50
C GLU A 211 16.16 10.25 -11.86
N LEU A 212 16.63 10.64 -13.05
CA LEU A 212 17.97 10.27 -13.51
C LEU A 212 19.04 10.76 -12.53
N GLY A 213 19.88 9.84 -12.07
CA GLY A 213 20.95 10.11 -11.10
C GLY A 213 20.51 10.18 -9.64
N GLN A 214 19.21 9.97 -9.34
CA GLN A 214 18.66 10.02 -7.97
C GLN A 214 18.52 8.64 -7.31
N MET A 215 18.95 7.56 -7.96
CA MET A 215 18.81 6.21 -7.43
C MET A 215 19.46 6.05 -6.05
N ASP A 216 20.70 6.51 -5.89
CA ASP A 216 21.41 6.38 -4.62
C ASP A 216 20.82 7.28 -3.52
N GLU A 217 20.22 8.42 -3.89
CA GLU A 217 19.51 9.28 -2.94
C GLU A 217 18.32 8.55 -2.31
N TRP A 218 17.47 7.92 -3.15
CA TRP A 218 16.30 7.21 -2.69
C TRP A 218 16.64 5.90 -1.97
N VAL A 219 17.66 5.17 -2.42
CA VAL A 219 18.18 4.01 -1.68
C VAL A 219 18.67 4.42 -0.29
N ALA A 220 19.42 5.51 -0.21
CA ALA A 220 19.93 6.02 1.07
C ALA A 220 18.80 6.58 1.95
N PHE A 221 17.72 7.12 1.35
CA PHE A 221 16.49 7.48 2.06
C PHE A 221 15.87 6.25 2.72
N TYR A 222 15.58 5.18 1.97
CA TYR A 222 14.97 3.96 2.52
C TYR A 222 15.85 3.30 3.59
N ASN A 223 17.17 3.27 3.39
CA ASN A 223 18.11 2.74 4.38
C ASN A 223 18.08 3.52 5.70
N ARG A 224 18.18 4.86 5.66
CA ARG A 224 18.23 5.67 6.88
C ARG A 224 16.88 5.81 7.55
N VAL A 225 15.85 6.13 6.77
CA VAL A 225 14.51 6.49 7.27
C VAL A 225 13.74 5.26 7.71
N MET A 226 13.81 4.17 6.95
CA MET A 226 12.97 2.99 7.17
C MET A 226 13.77 1.75 7.59
N GLY A 227 15.09 1.86 7.73
CA GLY A 227 15.94 0.74 8.16
C GLY A 227 16.07 -0.37 7.12
N PHE A 228 15.60 -0.16 5.89
CA PHE A 228 15.64 -1.18 4.83
C PHE A 228 17.08 -1.45 4.41
N THR A 229 17.36 -2.70 4.02
CA THR A 229 18.67 -3.10 3.52
C THR A 229 18.54 -3.56 2.07
N ASN A 230 19.61 -3.36 1.29
CA ASN A 230 19.62 -3.82 -0.10
C ASN A 230 19.67 -5.36 -0.12
N MET A 231 18.70 -5.97 -0.80
CA MET A 231 18.62 -7.40 -1.05
C MET A 231 19.34 -7.79 -2.34
N ALA A 232 19.22 -6.98 -3.40
CA ALA A 232 19.87 -7.24 -4.69
C ALA A 232 20.17 -5.95 -5.46
N GLU A 233 21.24 -5.95 -6.27
CA GLU A 233 21.61 -4.85 -7.15
C GLU A 233 21.81 -5.40 -8.58
N PHE A 234 21.15 -4.79 -9.55
CA PHE A 234 21.28 -5.11 -10.97
C PHE A 234 21.86 -3.88 -11.69
N VAL A 235 23.00 -4.05 -12.36
CA VAL A 235 23.77 -2.93 -12.93
C VAL A 235 24.01 -3.13 -14.41
N GLY A 236 23.82 -2.06 -15.20
CA GLY A 236 24.39 -1.88 -16.53
C GLY A 236 24.18 -3.05 -17.50
N GLU A 237 25.15 -3.96 -17.58
CA GLU A 237 25.14 -5.12 -18.49
C GLU A 237 24.11 -6.19 -18.11
N ASP A 238 23.59 -6.18 -16.88
CA ASP A 238 22.57 -7.13 -16.43
C ASP A 238 21.19 -6.85 -17.05
N ILE A 239 20.88 -5.58 -17.36
CA ILE A 239 19.59 -5.13 -17.90
C ILE A 239 19.82 -4.03 -18.96
N ALA A 240 20.43 -4.43 -20.07
CA ALA A 240 20.62 -3.58 -21.24
C ALA A 240 20.09 -4.25 -22.52
N THR A 241 19.56 -3.41 -23.40
CA THR A 241 19.38 -3.71 -24.83
C THR A 241 20.37 -2.87 -25.63
N ASP A 242 20.44 -3.09 -26.94
CA ASP A 242 21.27 -2.27 -27.85
C ASP A 242 20.96 -0.75 -27.79
N TYR A 243 19.80 -0.36 -27.23
CA TYR A 243 19.30 1.02 -27.26
C TYR A 243 18.98 1.63 -25.89
N SER A 244 18.91 0.83 -24.83
CA SER A 244 18.50 1.30 -23.50
C SER A 244 19.03 0.41 -22.39
N ALA A 245 19.33 1.00 -21.23
CA ALA A 245 19.67 0.27 -20.03
C ALA A 245 18.94 0.89 -18.83
N LEU A 246 18.82 0.11 -17.75
CA LEU A 246 18.36 0.60 -16.45
C LEU A 246 19.26 0.05 -15.33
N MET A 247 19.29 0.77 -14.21
CA MET A 247 19.86 0.28 -12.96
C MET A 247 18.71 0.07 -11.97
N SER A 248 18.78 -1.02 -11.22
CA SER A 248 17.75 -1.37 -10.23
C SER A 248 18.41 -1.83 -8.94
N LYS A 249 17.91 -1.35 -7.81
CA LYS A 249 18.27 -1.81 -6.47
C LYS A 249 17.00 -2.27 -5.78
N VAL A 250 17.03 -3.50 -5.27
CA VAL A 250 15.97 -4.16 -4.50
C VAL A 250 16.38 -4.17 -3.05
#